data_AF-A0A962GG18-F1
#
_entry.id   AF-A0A962GG18-F1
#
_cell.length_a   1.000
_cell.length_b   1.000
_cell.length_c   1.000
_cell.angle_alpha   90.00
_cell.angle_beta   90.00
_cell.angle_gamma   90.00
#
_symmetry.space_group_name_H-M   'P 1'
#
loop_
_entity.id
_entity.type
_entity.pdbx_description
1 polymer ?
#
loop_
_entity_poly.entity_id
_entity_poly.type
_entity_poly.pdbx_seq_one_letter_code
_entity_poly.pdbx_strand_id
1 'polypeptide(L)'
;MFISLPILYGALVFAPTGKRAFGLGWLFGFGYFAFSLSWIGNALLVEGNPYKWAWPLAVSGLPALLAFFPAFAALASQKIFDLRSVSGWLGFVSIYCGFEWLRGHIFTGFPWNLFGYTWADYLPVLQVLWLSDVYALTWLTILWA
;
A
#
# COMPACT_ATOMS: atom_id res chain seq x y z
N MET A 1 -4.91 -8.70 5.03
CA MET A 1 -3.68 -8.08 4.50
C MET A 1 -2.78 -9.11 3.82
N PHE A 2 -2.40 -10.19 4.52
CA PHE A 2 -1.45 -11.16 3.96
C PHE A 2 -1.97 -11.86 2.70
N ILE A 3 -3.17 -12.44 2.73
CA ILE A 3 -3.75 -13.12 1.55
C ILE A 3 -3.98 -12.16 0.37
N SER A 4 -4.25 -10.88 0.63
CA SER A 4 -4.57 -9.93 -0.43
C SER A 4 -3.35 -9.56 -1.29
N LEU A 5 -2.12 -9.65 -0.77
CA LEU A 5 -0.89 -9.37 -1.54
C LEU A 5 -0.60 -10.45 -2.60
N PRO A 6 -0.61 -11.77 -2.29
CA PRO A 6 -0.55 -12.83 -3.29
C PRO A 6 -1.71 -12.79 -4.29
N ILE A 7 -2.93 -12.43 -3.86
CA ILE A 7 -4.05 -12.25 -4.79
C ILE A 7 -3.76 -11.11 -5.76
N LEU A 8 -3.27 -9.96 -5.27
CA LEU A 8 -2.87 -8.86 -6.15
C LEU A 8 -1.78 -9.33 -7.12
N TYR A 9 -0.70 -9.92 -6.63
CA TYR A 9 0.41 -10.40 -7.47
C TYR A 9 -0.07 -11.39 -8.54
N GLY A 10 -0.86 -12.39 -8.13
CA GLY A 10 -1.48 -13.36 -9.04
C GLY A 10 -2.36 -12.67 -10.09
N ALA A 11 -3.19 -11.71 -9.69
CA ALA A 11 -4.01 -10.95 -10.62
C ALA A 11 -3.17 -10.12 -11.62
N LEU A 12 -2.01 -9.61 -11.20
CA LEU A 12 -1.07 -8.90 -12.08
C LEU A 12 -0.39 -9.83 -13.10
N VAL A 13 -0.05 -11.06 -12.71
CA VAL A 13 0.52 -12.09 -13.62
C VAL A 13 -0.42 -12.39 -14.79
N PHE A 14 -1.73 -12.31 -14.58
CA PHE A 14 -2.75 -12.53 -15.61
C PHE A 14 -3.34 -11.24 -16.19
N ALA A 15 -2.85 -10.06 -15.78
CA ALA A 15 -3.36 -8.80 -16.29
C ALA A 15 -2.90 -8.60 -17.75
N PRO A 16 -3.82 -8.47 -18.73
CA PRO A 16 -3.48 -8.44 -20.15
C PRO A 16 -2.86 -7.11 -20.60
N THR A 17 -3.01 -6.04 -19.82
CA THR A 17 -2.55 -4.70 -20.18
C THR A 17 -2.08 -3.91 -18.96
N GLY A 18 -1.25 -2.89 -19.19
CA GLY A 18 -0.84 -1.93 -18.16
C GLY A 18 -2.00 -1.18 -17.52
N LYS A 19 -3.03 -0.84 -18.31
CA LYS A 19 -4.25 -0.22 -17.77
C LYS A 19 -4.95 -1.13 -16.76
N ARG A 20 -4.99 -2.45 -17.04
CA ARG A 20 -5.57 -3.42 -16.10
C ARG A 20 -4.70 -3.58 -14.85
N ALA A 21 -3.38 -3.66 -14.98
CA ALA A 21 -2.47 -3.71 -13.82
C ALA A 21 -2.61 -2.48 -12.93
N PHE A 22 -2.63 -1.28 -13.53
CA PHE A 22 -2.87 -0.03 -12.81
C PHE A 22 -4.21 -0.05 -12.08
N GLY A 23 -5.29 -0.44 -12.76
CA GLY A 23 -6.62 -0.54 -12.14
C GLY A 23 -6.69 -1.56 -11.01
N LEU A 24 -6.00 -2.70 -11.12
CA LEU A 24 -5.92 -3.70 -10.05
C LEU A 24 -5.17 -3.16 -8.83
N GLY A 25 -4.02 -2.52 -9.04
CA GLY A 25 -3.27 -1.87 -7.96
C GLY A 25 -4.06 -0.74 -7.30
N TRP A 26 -4.80 0.05 -8.08
CA TRP A 26 -5.66 1.10 -7.55
C TRP A 26 -6.82 0.52 -6.72
N LEU A 27 -7.54 -0.50 -7.23
CA LEU A 27 -8.63 -1.13 -6.47
C LEU A 27 -8.14 -1.77 -5.18
N PHE A 28 -6.99 -2.45 -5.22
CA PHE A 28 -6.33 -2.98 -4.04
C PHE A 28 -6.01 -1.86 -3.03
N GLY A 29 -5.33 -0.81 -3.48
CA GLY A 29 -4.93 0.32 -2.64
C GLY A 29 -6.13 1.04 -2.04
N PHE A 30 -7.15 1.31 -2.86
CA PHE A 30 -8.36 1.99 -2.42
C PHE A 30 -9.07 1.19 -1.34
N GLY A 31 -9.25 -0.12 -1.54
CA GLY A 31 -9.82 -1.00 -0.52
C GLY A 31 -8.99 -0.95 0.77
N TYR A 32 -7.68 -1.16 0.67
CA TYR A 32 -6.77 -1.12 1.81
C TYR A 32 -6.86 0.18 2.62
N PHE A 33 -6.73 1.33 1.95
CA PHE A 33 -6.76 2.64 2.59
C PHE A 33 -8.17 3.03 3.06
N ALA A 34 -9.23 2.67 2.35
CA ALA A 34 -10.61 3.00 2.77
C ALA A 34 -10.95 2.31 4.10
N PHE A 35 -10.60 1.03 4.27
CA PHE A 35 -10.78 0.36 5.55
C PHE A 35 -9.80 0.89 6.61
N SER A 36 -8.52 1.05 6.26
CA SER A 36 -7.48 1.49 7.20
C SER A 36 -7.64 2.93 7.71
N LEU A 37 -8.29 3.80 6.92
CA LEU A 37 -8.43 5.24 7.20
C LEU A 37 -9.88 5.66 7.42
N SER A 38 -10.80 4.69 7.53
CA SER A 38 -12.22 4.95 7.82
C SER A 38 -12.44 5.86 9.03
N TRP A 39 -11.56 5.77 10.03
CA TRP A 39 -11.60 6.58 11.25
C TRP A 39 -11.29 8.07 11.03
N ILE A 40 -10.64 8.47 9.93
CA ILE A 40 -10.30 9.89 9.65
C ILE A 40 -11.56 10.75 9.56
N GLY A 41 -12.67 10.18 9.08
CA GLY A 41 -13.95 10.87 9.02
C GLY A 41 -14.43 11.38 10.39
N ASN A 42 -14.02 10.76 11.49
CA ASN A 42 -14.42 11.17 12.84
C ASN A 42 -13.96 12.59 13.20
N ALA A 43 -12.85 13.05 12.63
CA ALA A 43 -12.38 14.43 12.83
C ALA A 43 -13.38 15.48 12.32
N LEU A 44 -14.19 15.14 11.31
CA LEU A 44 -15.22 16.02 10.77
C LEU A 44 -16.51 16.00 11.60
N LEU A 45 -16.71 14.96 12.42
CA LEU A 45 -17.95 14.77 13.18
C LEU A 45 -17.96 15.44 14.56
N VAL A 46 -16.85 16.08 14.94
CA VAL A 46 -16.74 16.88 16.17
C VAL A 46 -17.85 17.94 16.24
N GLU A 47 -18.38 18.16 17.45
CA GLU A 47 -19.45 19.13 17.67
C GLU A 47 -19.01 20.55 17.25
N GLY A 48 -19.92 21.30 16.63
CA GLY A 48 -19.64 22.63 16.10
C GLY A 48 -18.82 22.67 14.79
N ASN A 49 -18.35 21.53 14.26
CA ASN A 49 -17.62 21.52 12.98
C ASN A 49 -18.59 21.77 11.79
N PRO A 50 -18.42 22.86 11.00
CA PRO A 50 -19.30 23.17 9.87
C PRO A 50 -19.05 22.26 8.64
N TYR A 51 -17.97 21.47 8.63
CA TYR A 51 -17.55 20.64 7.50
C TYR A 51 -17.96 19.18 7.61
N LYS A 52 -18.93 18.84 8.46
CA LYS A 52 -19.51 17.48 8.58
C LYS A 52 -19.95 16.88 7.24
N TRP A 53 -20.46 17.72 6.34
CA TRP A 53 -20.89 17.32 5.00
C TRP A 53 -19.75 16.72 4.15
N ALA A 54 -18.49 17.07 4.43
CA ALA A 54 -17.32 16.57 3.71
C ALA A 54 -16.88 15.17 4.20
N TRP A 55 -17.60 14.56 5.15
CA TRP A 55 -17.29 13.24 5.67
C TRP A 55 -17.07 12.17 4.58
N PRO A 56 -17.92 12.04 3.53
CA PRO A 56 -17.68 11.07 2.47
C PRO A 56 -16.38 11.33 1.71
N LEU A 57 -16.02 12.61 1.52
CA LEU A 57 -14.79 13.00 0.83
C LEU A 57 -13.55 12.71 1.67
N ALA A 58 -13.61 12.85 3.00
CA ALA A 58 -12.51 12.47 3.87
C ALA A 58 -12.28 10.95 3.86
N VAL A 59 -13.37 10.17 3.96
CA VAL A 59 -13.31 8.70 4.05
C VAL A 59 -12.97 8.04 2.71
N SER A 60 -13.25 8.67 1.57
CA SER A 60 -12.98 8.08 0.24
C SER A 60 -11.95 8.83 -0.58
N GLY A 61 -11.87 10.16 -0.48
CA GLY A 61 -10.98 10.99 -1.29
C GLY A 61 -9.52 10.76 -0.96
N LEU A 62 -9.14 10.76 0.32
CA LEU A 62 -7.76 10.48 0.72
C LEU A 62 -7.35 9.04 0.34
N PRO A 63 -8.14 7.98 0.64
CA PRO A 63 -7.87 6.65 0.11
C PRO A 63 -7.73 6.57 -1.42
N ALA A 64 -8.57 7.28 -2.17
CA ALA A 64 -8.48 7.32 -3.64
C ALA A 64 -7.18 7.94 -4.15
N LEU A 65 -6.68 8.98 -3.47
CA LEU A 65 -5.38 9.59 -3.77
C LEU A 65 -4.22 8.68 -3.38
N LEU A 66 -4.26 8.07 -2.20
CA LEU A 66 -3.22 7.14 -1.76
C LEU A 66 -3.18 5.85 -2.59
N ALA A 67 -4.31 5.43 -3.16
CA ALA A 67 -4.38 4.27 -4.04
C ALA A 67 -3.56 4.41 -5.34
N PHE A 68 -3.12 5.62 -5.70
CA PHE A 68 -2.20 5.80 -6.83
C PHE A 68 -0.81 5.18 -6.58
N PHE A 69 -0.31 5.16 -5.34
CA PHE A 69 0.98 4.52 -5.03
C PHE A 69 1.00 3.02 -5.37
N PRO A 70 0.06 2.19 -4.87
CA PRO A 70 0.00 0.78 -5.28
C PRO A 70 -0.42 0.60 -6.76
N ALA A 71 -1.18 1.52 -7.35
CA ALA A 71 -1.49 1.49 -8.78
C ALA A 71 -0.24 1.64 -9.65
N PHE A 72 0.62 2.61 -9.32
CA PHE A 72 1.88 2.81 -10.03
C PHE A 72 2.90 1.71 -9.73
N ALA A 73 2.95 1.17 -8.51
CA ALA A 73 3.75 -0.01 -8.19
C ALA A 73 3.34 -1.22 -9.05
N ALA A 74 2.03 -1.49 -9.16
CA ALA A 74 1.50 -2.58 -9.97
C ALA A 74 1.83 -2.39 -11.46
N LEU A 75 1.64 -1.17 -11.99
CA LEU A 75 1.98 -0.84 -13.37
C LEU A 75 3.48 -1.01 -13.64
N ALA A 76 4.34 -0.46 -12.76
CA ALA A 76 5.78 -0.53 -12.91
C ALA A 76 6.28 -1.98 -12.85
N SER A 77 5.78 -2.77 -11.90
CA SER A 77 6.13 -4.19 -11.78
C SER A 77 5.81 -4.97 -13.05
N GLN A 78 4.60 -4.79 -13.60
CA GLN A 78 4.18 -5.45 -14.85
C GLN A 78 5.01 -5.00 -16.07
N LYS A 79 5.44 -3.73 -16.10
CA LYS A 79 6.17 -3.16 -17.24
C LYS A 79 7.66 -3.49 -17.25
N ILE A 80 8.26 -3.63 -16.07
CA ILE A 80 9.70 -3.77 -15.91
C ILE A 80 10.12 -5.24 -15.82
N PHE A 81 9.27 -6.10 -15.25
CA PHE A 81 9.62 -7.47 -14.97
C PHE A 81 8.65 -8.49 -15.58
N ASP A 82 9.16 -9.67 -15.90
CA ASP A 82 8.32 -10.85 -16.13
C ASP A 82 7.84 -11.41 -14.79
N LEU A 83 6.58 -11.12 -14.44
CA LEU A 83 5.95 -11.54 -13.19
C LEU A 83 5.76 -13.07 -13.06
N ARG A 84 6.06 -13.86 -14.10
CA ARG A 84 6.07 -15.33 -13.99
C ARG A 84 7.41 -15.87 -13.48
N SER A 85 8.43 -15.03 -13.42
CA SER A 85 9.78 -15.39 -12.98
C SER A 85 10.02 -15.06 -11.50
N VAL A 86 11.00 -15.71 -10.89
CA VAL A 86 11.48 -15.37 -9.52
C VAL A 86 11.98 -13.92 -9.47
N SER A 87 12.66 -13.46 -10.52
CA SER A 87 13.07 -12.05 -10.66
C SER A 87 11.88 -11.10 -10.70
N GLY A 88 10.75 -11.51 -11.27
CA GLY A 88 9.52 -10.72 -11.27
C GLY A 88 8.88 -10.60 -9.90
N TRP A 89 8.93 -11.67 -9.10
CA TRP A 89 8.49 -11.61 -7.70
C TRP A 89 9.35 -10.63 -6.90
N LEU A 90 10.68 -10.80 -6.93
CA LEU A 90 11.60 -9.90 -6.23
C LEU A 90 11.51 -8.45 -6.72
N GLY A 91 11.29 -8.28 -8.03
CA GLY A 91 11.04 -6.99 -8.66
C GLY A 91 9.77 -6.32 -8.14
N PHE A 92 8.67 -7.07 -8.04
CA PHE A 92 7.41 -6.60 -7.46
C PHE A 92 7.58 -6.18 -6.00
N VAL A 93 8.18 -7.04 -5.16
CA VAL A 93 8.42 -6.76 -3.74
C VAL A 93 9.19 -5.44 -3.58
N SER A 94 10.25 -5.27 -4.37
CA SER A 94 11.12 -4.10 -4.30
C SER A 94 10.45 -2.82 -4.83
N ILE A 95 9.74 -2.91 -5.96
CA ILE A 95 8.98 -1.77 -6.51
C ILE A 95 7.88 -1.36 -5.52
N TYR A 96 7.11 -2.31 -5.01
CA TYR A 96 6.01 -2.03 -4.10
C TYR A 96 6.52 -1.36 -2.82
N CYS A 97 7.60 -1.88 -2.22
CA CYS A 97 8.24 -1.24 -1.08
C CYS A 97 8.77 0.17 -1.41
N GLY A 98 9.32 0.39 -2.60
CA GLY A 98 9.75 1.70 -3.07
C GLY A 98 8.59 2.71 -3.17
N PHE A 99 7.42 2.28 -3.63
CA PHE A 99 6.22 3.12 -3.65
C PHE A 99 5.63 3.38 -2.26
N GLU A 100 5.74 2.43 -1.32
CA GLU A 100 5.43 2.66 0.09
C GLU A 100 6.38 3.69 0.73
N TRP A 101 7.67 3.64 0.38
CA TRP A 101 8.63 4.66 0.77
C TRP A 101 8.25 6.02 0.18
N LEU A 102 7.97 6.11 -1.13
CA LEU A 102 7.52 7.34 -1.76
C LEU A 102 6.27 7.91 -1.07
N ARG A 103 5.28 7.06 -0.76
CA ARG A 103 4.06 7.45 -0.03
C ARG A 103 4.36 8.08 1.32
N GLY A 104 5.41 7.62 1.99
CA GLY A 104 5.87 8.16 3.26
C GLY A 104 6.65 9.47 3.19
N HIS A 105 7.07 9.93 2.00
CA HIS A 105 8.01 11.06 1.88
C HIS A 105 7.52 12.19 0.95
N ILE A 106 6.83 11.87 -0.15
CA ILE A 106 6.35 12.91 -1.07
C ILE A 106 5.15 13.65 -0.48
N PHE A 107 4.96 14.92 -0.84
CA PHE A 107 3.87 15.77 -0.34
C PHE A 107 3.77 15.77 1.20
N THR A 108 4.90 15.95 1.88
CA THR A 108 5.07 15.84 3.36
C THR A 108 4.94 14.45 3.96
N GLY A 109 4.55 13.46 3.15
CA GLY A 109 4.50 12.06 3.55
C GLY A 109 3.23 11.67 4.29
N PHE A 110 2.74 10.46 4.01
CA PHE A 110 1.68 9.82 4.77
C PHE A 110 1.97 8.32 4.96
N PRO A 111 2.97 7.94 5.78
CA PRO A 111 3.39 6.55 6.01
C PRO A 111 2.44 5.81 6.99
N TRP A 112 1.13 5.98 6.83
CA TRP A 112 0.14 5.32 7.67
C TRP A 112 0.02 3.85 7.31
N ASN A 113 -0.04 2.97 8.33
CA ASN A 113 -0.24 1.54 8.18
C ASN A 113 0.75 0.91 7.16
N LEU A 114 2.06 1.06 7.38
CA LEU A 114 3.05 0.30 6.61
C LEU A 114 2.93 -1.18 6.96
N PHE A 115 3.16 -2.08 5.99
CA PHE A 115 3.04 -3.52 6.23
C PHE A 115 3.97 -4.04 7.34
N GLY A 116 5.14 -3.41 7.51
CA GLY A 116 6.08 -3.74 8.58
C GLY A 116 5.50 -3.59 9.98
N TYR A 117 4.47 -2.76 10.18
CA TYR A 117 3.81 -2.63 11.49
C TYR A 117 3.05 -3.89 11.93
N THR A 118 2.83 -4.86 11.05
CA THR A 118 2.23 -6.14 11.47
C THR A 118 3.08 -6.89 12.48
N TRP A 119 4.38 -6.57 12.55
CA TRP A 119 5.32 -7.19 13.48
C TRP A 119 5.50 -6.39 14.78
N ALA A 120 4.71 -5.33 15.01
CA ALA A 120 4.88 -4.41 16.14
C ALA A 120 4.86 -5.10 17.52
N ASP A 121 4.17 -6.24 17.65
CA ASP A 121 4.09 -6.99 18.91
C ASP A 121 5.09 -8.17 18.99
N TYR A 122 6.00 -8.31 18.02
CA TYR A 122 6.92 -9.44 17.91
C TYR A 122 8.39 -9.00 18.02
N LEU A 123 8.86 -8.83 19.27
CA LEU A 123 10.20 -8.30 19.58
C LEU A 123 11.37 -8.96 18.81
N PRO A 124 11.41 -10.29 18.60
CA PRO A 124 12.49 -10.91 17.82
C PRO A 124 12.55 -10.41 16.36
N VAL A 125 11.39 -10.19 15.74
CA VAL A 125 11.30 -9.71 14.35
C VAL A 125 11.67 -8.22 14.28
N LEU A 126 11.27 -7.44 15.29
CA LEU A 126 11.61 -6.02 15.38
C LEU A 126 13.11 -5.74 15.45
N GLN A 127 13.95 -6.71 15.82
CA GLN A 127 15.40 -6.53 15.81
C GLN A 127 15.95 -6.18 14.42
N VAL A 128 15.23 -6.53 13.35
CA VAL A 128 15.58 -6.15 11.97
C VAL A 128 15.58 -4.63 11.77
N LEU A 129 14.79 -3.88 12.55
CA LEU A 129 14.78 -2.41 12.48
C LEU A 129 16.16 -1.80 12.75
N TRP A 130 17.04 -2.51 13.46
CA TRP A 130 18.42 -2.07 13.68
C TRP A 130 19.24 -1.95 12.38
N LEU A 131 18.89 -2.72 11.33
CA LEU A 131 19.61 -2.71 10.05
C LEU A 131 19.26 -1.50 9.18
N SER A 132 18.01 -1.04 9.22
CA SER A 132 17.61 0.21 8.57
C SER A 132 16.47 0.89 9.30
N ASP A 133 15.24 0.46 9.06
CA ASP A 133 14.00 1.12 9.45
C ASP A 133 12.80 0.20 9.14
N VAL A 134 11.60 0.76 9.32
CA VAL A 134 10.32 0.05 9.06
C VAL A 134 10.12 -0.33 7.59
N TYR A 135 10.85 0.26 6.64
CA TYR A 135 10.74 -0.11 5.22
C TYR A 135 11.48 -1.42 4.91
N ALA A 136 12.58 -1.74 5.60
CA ALA A 136 13.16 -3.09 5.51
C ALA A 136 12.19 -4.15 6.04
N LEU A 137 11.53 -3.89 7.18
CA LEU A 137 10.46 -4.77 7.65
C LEU A 137 9.31 -4.86 6.65
N THR A 138 8.92 -3.75 6.02
CA THR A 138 7.87 -3.74 4.99
C THR A 138 8.27 -4.60 3.80
N TRP A 139 9.50 -4.49 3.30
CA TRP A 139 10.03 -5.31 2.21
C TRP A 139 10.00 -6.80 2.58
N LEU A 140 10.50 -7.17 3.76
CA LEU A 140 10.48 -8.56 4.25
C LEU A 140 9.05 -9.08 4.44
N THR A 141 8.14 -8.22 4.89
CA THR A 141 6.74 -8.58 5.06
C THR A 141 6.09 -8.91 3.73
N ILE A 142 6.32 -8.11 2.69
CA ILE A 142 5.79 -8.38 1.35
C ILE A 142 6.46 -9.63 0.76
N LEU A 143 7.77 -9.81 0.96
CA LEU A 143 8.49 -11.00 0.49
C LEU A 143 7.93 -12.30 1.10
N TRP A 144 7.55 -12.25 2.39
CA TRP A 144 7.04 -13.39 3.13
C TRP A 144 5.56 -13.71 2.83
N ALA A 145 4.76 -12.68 2.52
CA ALA A 145 3.31 -12.77 2.32
C ALA A 145 2.91 -13.52 1.04
#